data_AF-A0A7V1NTH0-F1
#
_entry.id   AF-A0A7V1NTH0-F1
#
_cell.length_a   1.000
_cell.length_b   1.000
_cell.length_c   1.000
_cell.angle_alpha   90.00
_cell.angle_beta   90.00
_cell.angle_gamma   90.00
#
_symmetry.space_group_name_H-M   'P 1'
#
loop_
_entity.id
_entity.type
_entity.pdbx_description
1 polymer ?
#
loop_
_entity_poly.entity_id
_entity_poly.type
_entity_poly.pdbx_seq_one_letter_code
_entity_poly.pdbx_strand_id
1 'polypeptide(L)'
;VAFVHLSPPDEHGFCSYGIETGLTKTPAEAARIIIAEVNPNMPRCLGDSFIHISRVDYIVPVDYPLMELPMTEGGPTELHMRIAEYIAELIPNGATMQMGIGAIPDAVLRFLYHKKDLGIHTELFSDSVIDLVEAGVVTNARKTLHPGKITAGFMLGTRRLYEWVHDNPIIELHRTEYVNDPFVIAQNERQVAINSAIEIDLTGQVCADSIGPKLYSGVGGQLDFIYGASRSKGGVPVIALPSTAKGDKFSRIVPMLKPGAGVVTTRNHVRYVVTEYGVADLYGRTIRERAQALIRIAHPKFRDELTRAAKELHYI
;
A
#
# COMPACT_ATOMS: atom_id res chain seq x y z
N VAL A 1 -3.87 -28.71 -1.79
CA VAL A 1 -3.09 -28.80 -0.54
C VAL A 1 -2.64 -27.40 -0.22
N ALA A 2 -2.77 -26.94 1.03
CA ALA A 2 -2.26 -25.65 1.48
C ALA A 2 -1.15 -25.89 2.51
N PHE A 3 -0.07 -25.12 2.40
CA PHE A 3 0.98 -25.03 3.41
C PHE A 3 0.79 -23.72 4.16
N VAL A 4 0.76 -23.76 5.48
CA VAL A 4 0.50 -22.60 6.33
C VAL A 4 1.53 -22.53 7.45
N HIS A 5 1.84 -21.32 7.90
CA HIS A 5 2.73 -21.07 9.05
C HIS A 5 1.88 -20.46 10.16
N LEU A 6 1.73 -21.17 11.27
CA LEU A 6 0.78 -20.83 12.32
C LEU A 6 1.48 -20.63 13.67
N SER A 7 0.84 -19.85 14.56
CA SER A 7 1.16 -19.86 15.98
C SER A 7 0.81 -21.22 16.62
N PRO A 8 1.31 -21.52 17.83
CA PRO A 8 0.78 -22.60 18.64
C PRO A 8 -0.73 -22.40 18.91
N PRO A 9 -1.49 -23.50 19.12
CA PRO A 9 -2.87 -23.40 19.56
C PRO A 9 -2.96 -22.82 20.96
N ASP A 10 -3.99 -22.02 21.21
CA ASP A 10 -4.38 -21.60 22.56
C ASP A 10 -5.07 -22.72 23.35
N GLU A 11 -5.54 -22.41 24.57
CA GLU A 11 -6.29 -23.33 25.43
C GLU A 11 -7.63 -23.81 24.83
N HIS A 12 -8.09 -23.17 23.75
CA HIS A 12 -9.30 -23.49 23.03
C HIS A 12 -9.03 -24.21 21.69
N GLY A 13 -7.77 -24.53 21.39
CA GLY A 13 -7.37 -25.24 20.18
C GLY A 13 -7.25 -24.36 18.93
N PHE A 14 -7.26 -23.02 19.07
CA PHE A 14 -7.11 -22.10 17.95
C PHE A 14 -5.66 -21.67 17.77
N CYS A 15 -5.13 -21.93 16.58
CA CYS A 15 -3.92 -21.31 16.08
C CYS A 15 -4.28 -19.99 15.36
N SER A 16 -3.28 -19.11 15.22
CA SER A 16 -3.36 -17.88 14.42
C SER A 16 -2.51 -18.01 13.16
N TYR A 17 -2.99 -17.49 12.02
CA TYR A 17 -2.22 -17.32 10.78
C TYR A 17 -1.08 -16.29 10.94
N GLY A 18 -1.09 -15.53 12.04
CA GLY A 18 -0.02 -14.63 12.44
C GLY A 18 0.13 -13.47 11.47
N ILE A 19 1.33 -13.26 10.95
CA ILE A 19 1.64 -12.04 10.20
C ILE A 19 1.01 -11.96 8.80
N GLU A 20 0.39 -13.04 8.32
CA GLU A 20 -0.26 -13.09 7.00
C GLU A 20 -1.60 -13.84 7.11
N THR A 21 -2.71 -13.11 7.18
CA THR A 21 -4.07 -13.67 7.11
C THR A 21 -4.74 -13.44 5.75
N GLY A 22 -4.47 -12.30 5.12
CA GLY A 22 -5.01 -11.79 3.88
C GLY A 22 -5.15 -12.84 2.78
N LEU A 23 -4.02 -13.39 2.34
CA LEU A 23 -3.97 -14.34 1.22
C LEU A 23 -3.87 -15.79 1.66
N THR A 24 -3.50 -16.06 2.91
CA THR A 24 -3.26 -17.41 3.43
C THR A 24 -4.56 -18.10 3.85
N LYS A 25 -5.48 -17.35 4.46
CA LYS A 25 -6.69 -17.94 5.06
C LYS A 25 -7.64 -18.55 4.04
N THR A 26 -7.99 -17.81 2.98
CA THR A 26 -8.91 -18.29 1.93
C THR A 26 -8.45 -19.61 1.28
N PRO A 27 -7.21 -19.73 0.75
CA PRO A 27 -6.75 -20.99 0.17
C PRO A 27 -6.58 -22.10 1.20
N ALA A 28 -6.24 -21.79 2.45
CA ALA A 28 -6.19 -22.79 3.52
C ALA A 28 -7.57 -23.42 3.75
N GLU A 29 -8.63 -22.62 3.87
CA GLU A 29 -9.98 -23.13 4.10
C GLU A 29 -10.60 -23.83 2.88
N ALA A 30 -10.19 -23.45 1.67
CA ALA A 30 -10.60 -24.11 0.44
C ALA A 30 -9.82 -25.41 0.17
N ALA A 31 -8.68 -25.62 0.84
CA ALA A 31 -7.85 -26.78 0.60
C ALA A 31 -8.44 -28.06 1.20
N ARG A 32 -8.32 -29.16 0.46
CA ARG A 32 -8.66 -30.51 0.97
C ARG A 32 -7.68 -31.02 2.04
N ILE A 33 -6.44 -30.53 2.01
CA ILE A 33 -5.37 -30.95 2.92
C ILE A 33 -4.61 -29.69 3.34
N ILE A 34 -4.45 -29.49 4.64
CA ILE A 34 -3.68 -28.40 5.26
C ILE A 34 -2.49 -29.01 6.01
N ILE A 35 -1.29 -28.58 5.62
CA ILE A 35 -0.03 -28.91 6.30
C ILE A 35 0.45 -27.64 7.00
N ALA A 36 0.50 -27.66 8.33
CA ALA A 36 0.88 -26.51 9.12
C ALA A 36 2.28 -26.65 9.71
N GLU A 37 3.15 -25.68 9.43
CA GLU A 37 4.29 -25.41 10.31
C GLU A 37 3.76 -24.65 11.53
N VAL A 38 3.97 -25.19 12.73
CA VAL A 38 3.57 -24.54 13.98
C VAL A 38 4.81 -24.00 14.68
N ASN A 39 4.89 -22.68 14.81
CA ASN A 39 6.08 -21.97 15.28
C ASN A 39 5.75 -21.07 16.47
N PRO A 40 6.37 -21.24 17.65
CA PRO A 40 6.17 -20.35 18.80
C PRO A 40 6.60 -18.89 18.52
N ASN A 41 7.42 -18.66 17.49
CA ASN A 41 7.82 -17.32 17.06
C ASN A 41 6.76 -16.64 16.15
N MET A 42 5.72 -17.35 15.70
CA MET A 42 4.62 -16.76 14.95
C MET A 42 3.66 -16.02 15.90
N PRO A 43 3.48 -14.69 15.76
CA PRO A 43 2.63 -13.95 16.68
C PRO A 43 1.16 -14.38 16.56
N ARG A 44 0.45 -14.32 17.69
CA ARG A 44 -0.99 -14.51 17.72
C ARG A 44 -1.66 -13.18 17.37
N CYS A 45 -1.82 -12.91 16.07
CA CYS A 45 -2.53 -11.71 15.61
C CYS A 45 -4.03 -11.93 15.76
N LEU A 46 -4.78 -10.88 16.09
CA LEU A 46 -6.24 -10.95 16.28
C LEU A 46 -6.98 -10.59 14.98
N GLY A 47 -8.32 -10.63 15.01
CA GLY A 47 -9.18 -10.41 13.84
C GLY A 47 -9.76 -11.71 13.29
N ASP A 48 -10.01 -11.78 11.98
CA ASP A 48 -10.36 -13.02 11.27
C ASP A 48 -9.11 -13.87 10.97
N SER A 49 -8.22 -14.02 11.95
CA SER A 49 -6.88 -14.58 11.79
C SER A 49 -6.73 -15.99 12.36
N PHE A 50 -7.81 -16.62 12.84
CA PHE A 50 -7.75 -17.90 13.54
C PHE A 50 -8.15 -19.10 12.67
N ILE A 51 -7.58 -20.26 12.99
CA ILE A 51 -7.93 -21.59 12.50
C ILE A 51 -7.88 -22.59 13.67
N HIS A 52 -8.92 -23.41 13.84
CA HIS A 52 -8.93 -24.46 14.86
C HIS A 52 -8.10 -25.66 14.40
N ILE A 53 -7.35 -26.28 15.33
CA ILE A 53 -6.44 -27.41 15.05
C ILE A 53 -7.14 -28.61 14.39
N SER A 54 -8.44 -28.81 14.63
CA SER A 54 -9.22 -29.87 13.98
C SER A 54 -9.40 -29.69 12.47
N ARG A 55 -9.01 -28.53 11.91
CA ARG A 55 -9.01 -28.26 10.48
C ARG A 55 -7.66 -28.57 9.82
N VAL A 56 -6.63 -28.86 10.61
CA VAL A 56 -5.27 -29.11 10.12
C VAL A 56 -5.03 -30.62 10.02
N ASP A 57 -4.59 -31.08 8.85
CA ASP A 57 -4.36 -32.52 8.60
C ASP A 57 -3.00 -33.00 9.09
N TYR A 58 -1.96 -32.16 8.94
CA TYR A 58 -0.59 -32.47 9.36
C TYR A 58 0.06 -31.29 10.06
N ILE A 59 0.76 -31.55 11.15
CA ILE A 59 1.46 -30.54 11.94
C ILE A 59 2.96 -30.84 11.93
N VAL A 60 3.76 -29.84 11.61
CA VAL A 60 5.23 -29.86 11.67
C VAL A 60 5.65 -28.81 12.69
N PRO A 61 6.00 -29.19 13.93
CA PRO A 61 6.52 -28.24 14.91
C PRO A 61 7.89 -27.72 14.46
N VAL A 62 8.07 -26.40 14.51
CA VAL A 62 9.34 -25.74 14.19
C VAL A 62 9.67 -24.68 15.24
N ASP A 63 10.94 -24.33 15.38
CA ASP A 63 11.38 -23.26 16.28
C ASP A 63 12.55 -22.51 15.63
N TYR A 64 12.19 -21.51 14.83
CA TYR A 64 13.15 -20.61 14.19
C TYR A 64 12.51 -19.22 14.06
N PRO A 65 13.32 -18.15 14.08
CA PRO A 65 12.80 -16.79 13.97
C PRO A 65 12.12 -16.56 12.61
N LEU A 66 11.06 -15.75 12.61
CA LEU A 66 10.45 -15.31 11.35
C LEU A 66 11.43 -14.48 10.53
N MET A 67 11.30 -14.54 9.21
CA MET A 67 12.09 -13.68 8.33
C MET A 67 11.76 -12.21 8.58
N GLU A 68 12.80 -11.41 8.76
CA GLU A 68 12.70 -9.98 8.92
C GLU A 68 13.01 -9.27 7.60
N LEU A 69 12.28 -8.19 7.34
CA LEU A 69 12.52 -7.31 6.20
C LEU A 69 12.67 -5.87 6.71
N PRO A 70 13.89 -5.46 7.11
CA PRO A 70 14.11 -4.10 7.57
C PRO A 70 13.90 -3.13 6.40
N MET A 71 12.89 -2.27 6.50
CA MET A 71 12.55 -1.27 5.47
C MET A 71 13.64 -0.19 5.28
N THR A 72 14.60 -0.13 6.19
CA THR A 72 15.47 1.04 6.41
C THR A 72 16.85 0.99 5.74
N GLU A 73 17.16 0.04 4.85
CA GLU A 73 18.45 0.08 4.15
C GLU A 73 18.52 1.29 3.19
N GLY A 74 19.10 2.40 3.67
CA GLY A 74 19.39 3.63 2.92
C GLY A 74 18.53 4.85 3.28
N GLY A 75 17.37 4.65 3.92
CA GLY A 75 16.45 5.72 4.34
C GLY A 75 15.90 6.60 3.20
N PRO A 76 14.95 7.50 3.50
CA PRO A 76 14.43 8.43 2.51
C PRO A 76 15.46 9.52 2.17
N THR A 77 15.80 9.60 0.88
CA THR A 77 16.58 10.71 0.32
C THR A 77 15.79 12.03 0.30
N GLU A 78 16.46 13.16 0.03
CA GLU A 78 15.82 14.48 -0.13
C GLU A 78 14.70 14.47 -1.19
N LEU A 79 14.88 13.72 -2.27
CA LEU A 79 13.85 13.52 -3.28
C LEU A 79 12.58 12.90 -2.68
N HIS A 80 12.71 11.85 -1.86
CA HIS A 80 11.57 11.22 -1.21
C HIS A 80 10.91 12.16 -0.19
N MET A 81 11.71 12.93 0.55
CA MET A 81 11.20 13.93 1.48
C MET A 81 10.38 15.01 0.77
N ARG A 82 10.80 15.44 -0.42
CA ARG A 82 10.06 16.42 -1.22
C ARG A 82 8.72 15.88 -1.72
N ILE A 83 8.69 14.63 -2.19
CA ILE A 83 7.44 13.95 -2.54
C ILE A 83 6.52 13.87 -1.31
N ALA A 84 7.08 13.46 -0.17
CA ALA A 84 6.34 13.29 1.07
C ALA A 84 5.72 14.59 1.60
N GLU A 85 6.42 15.72 1.47
CA GLU A 85 5.91 17.05 1.83
C GLU A 85 4.61 17.36 1.07
N TYR A 86 4.60 17.20 -0.25
CA TYR A 86 3.40 17.40 -1.06
C TYR A 86 2.26 16.44 -0.69
N ILE A 87 2.58 15.18 -0.39
CA ILE A 87 1.56 14.20 0.03
C ILE A 87 0.98 14.57 1.40
N ALA A 88 1.81 15.01 2.35
CA ALA A 88 1.39 15.36 3.70
C ALA A 88 0.39 16.53 3.74
N GLU A 89 0.49 17.47 2.79
CA GLU A 89 -0.48 18.55 2.61
C GLU A 89 -1.87 18.05 2.19
N LEU A 90 -1.92 16.95 1.43
CA LEU A 90 -3.18 16.36 0.96
C LEU A 90 -3.89 15.54 2.05
N ILE A 91 -3.19 15.16 3.13
CA ILE A 91 -3.72 14.30 4.20
C ILE A 91 -4.49 15.13 5.23
N PRO A 92 -5.81 14.98 5.38
CA PRO A 92 -6.55 15.66 6.43
C PRO A 92 -6.34 14.99 7.80
N ASN A 93 -6.62 15.70 8.89
CA ASN A 93 -6.78 15.07 10.21
C ASN A 93 -7.96 14.07 10.17
N GLY A 94 -7.88 13.03 10.98
CA GLY A 94 -8.92 11.99 11.02
C GLY A 94 -9.01 11.17 9.74
N ALA A 95 -7.93 11.12 8.93
CA ALA A 95 -7.85 10.29 7.73
C ALA A 95 -7.67 8.81 8.06
N THR A 96 -8.24 7.95 7.24
CA THR A 96 -7.98 6.49 7.28
C THR A 96 -6.92 6.16 6.24
N MET A 97 -5.75 5.73 6.68
CA MET A 97 -4.56 5.62 5.86
C MET A 97 -4.40 4.20 5.31
N GLN A 98 -4.11 4.12 4.02
CA GLN A 98 -3.41 3.01 3.37
C GLN A 98 -2.09 3.52 2.80
N MET A 99 -1.03 2.78 3.06
CA MET A 99 0.26 2.99 2.42
C MET A 99 1.01 1.66 2.29
N GLY A 100 1.78 1.52 1.22
CA GLY A 100 2.70 0.40 1.05
C GLY A 100 3.97 0.58 1.88
N ILE A 101 4.98 -0.21 1.54
CA ILE A 101 6.33 -0.11 2.08
C ILE A 101 7.29 0.65 1.15
N GLY A 102 8.38 1.16 1.73
CA GLY A 102 9.50 1.75 1.00
C GLY A 102 9.69 3.25 1.27
N ALA A 103 10.66 3.83 0.57
CA ALA A 103 11.18 5.16 0.91
C ALA A 103 10.14 6.30 0.83
N ILE A 104 9.13 6.23 -0.06
CA ILE A 104 8.07 7.25 -0.13
C ILE A 104 7.11 7.13 1.07
N PRO A 105 6.46 5.98 1.32
CA PRO A 105 5.66 5.79 2.54
C PRO A 105 6.41 6.18 3.82
N ASP A 106 7.65 5.74 3.98
CA ASP A 106 8.48 6.06 5.15
C ASP A 106 8.76 7.56 5.28
N ALA A 107 9.00 8.24 4.15
CA ALA A 107 9.15 9.69 4.15
C ALA A 107 7.85 10.39 4.56
N VAL A 108 6.69 9.94 4.05
CA VAL A 108 5.38 10.52 4.38
C VAL A 108 5.13 10.45 5.88
N LEU A 109 5.38 9.30 6.51
CA LEU A 109 5.16 9.10 7.95
C LEU A 109 5.90 10.12 8.82
N ARG A 110 7.09 10.56 8.41
CA ARG A 110 7.88 11.60 9.13
C ARG A 110 7.18 12.96 9.16
N PHE A 111 6.32 13.25 8.19
CA PHE A 111 5.54 14.48 8.13
C PHE A 111 4.18 14.35 8.84
N LEU A 112 3.80 13.18 9.36
CA LEU A 112 2.47 12.99 9.96
C LEU A 112 2.39 13.26 11.47
N TYR A 113 3.51 13.51 12.15
CA TYR A 113 3.54 13.69 13.62
C TYR A 113 2.68 14.85 14.15
N HIS A 114 2.35 15.83 13.31
CA HIS A 114 1.48 16.94 13.68
C HIS A 114 -0.01 16.68 13.38
N LYS A 115 -0.33 15.58 12.71
CA LYS A 115 -1.71 15.17 12.41
C LYS A 115 -2.36 14.58 13.66
N LYS A 116 -3.68 14.54 13.66
CA LYS A 116 -4.49 14.06 14.78
C LYS A 116 -5.49 13.00 14.34
N ASP A 117 -5.69 12.03 15.21
CA ASP A 117 -6.68 10.97 15.10
C ASP A 117 -6.63 10.18 13.78
N LEU A 118 -5.44 9.91 13.26
CA LEU A 118 -5.31 9.08 12.06
C LEU A 118 -5.78 7.64 12.35
N GLY A 119 -6.31 6.98 11.33
CA GLY A 119 -6.65 5.56 11.35
C GLY A 119 -5.89 4.79 10.29
N ILE A 120 -5.93 3.45 10.36
CA ILE A 120 -5.27 2.55 9.41
C ILE A 120 -6.26 1.49 8.94
N HIS A 121 -6.49 1.46 7.63
CA HIS A 121 -7.11 0.37 6.88
C HIS A 121 -6.27 0.20 5.62
N THR A 122 -5.43 -0.83 5.58
CA THR A 122 -4.35 -0.97 4.61
C THR A 122 -4.18 -2.42 4.17
N GLU A 123 -3.63 -2.68 2.99
CA GLU A 123 -3.26 -4.04 2.59
C GLU A 123 -2.20 -4.61 3.56
N LEU A 124 -1.17 -3.80 3.83
CA LEU A 124 -0.06 -4.15 4.71
C LEU A 124 0.47 -2.95 5.49
N PHE A 125 1.20 -3.20 6.57
CA PHE A 125 2.00 -2.19 7.26
C PHE A 125 3.31 -2.77 7.83
N SER A 126 4.18 -1.86 8.29
CA SER A 126 5.52 -2.16 8.80
C SER A 126 5.79 -1.44 10.14
N ASP A 127 7.01 -1.55 10.65
CA ASP A 127 7.47 -1.06 11.97
C ASP A 127 7.12 0.41 12.24
N SER A 128 7.12 1.25 11.20
CA SER A 128 6.92 2.70 11.31
C SER A 128 5.53 3.10 11.79
N VAL A 129 4.54 2.20 11.71
CA VAL A 129 3.21 2.41 12.31
C VAL A 129 3.28 2.44 13.84
N ILE A 130 4.18 1.66 14.44
CA ILE A 130 4.34 1.57 15.91
C ILE A 130 4.66 2.96 16.46
N ASP A 131 5.60 3.66 15.84
CA ASP A 131 6.03 4.99 16.26
C ASP A 131 4.88 6.01 16.23
N LEU A 132 4.02 5.94 15.21
CA LEU A 132 2.86 6.84 15.12
C LEU A 132 1.75 6.51 16.12
N VAL A 133 1.58 5.24 16.48
CA VAL A 133 0.65 4.83 17.54
C VAL A 133 1.16 5.30 18.90
N GLU A 134 2.44 5.05 19.20
CA GLU A 134 3.09 5.48 20.45
C GLU A 134 3.10 7.01 20.61
N ALA A 135 3.24 7.75 19.51
CA ALA A 135 3.14 9.21 19.49
C ALA A 135 1.69 9.74 19.63
N GLY A 136 0.68 8.87 19.65
CA GLY A 136 -0.73 9.26 19.73
C GLY A 136 -1.29 9.88 18.44
N VAL A 137 -0.58 9.75 17.33
CA VAL A 137 -0.98 10.28 16.01
C VAL A 137 -2.02 9.36 15.38
N VAL A 138 -1.76 8.04 15.44
CA VAL A 138 -2.69 6.99 14.99
C VAL A 138 -3.49 6.50 16.19
N THR A 139 -4.79 6.81 16.21
CA THR A 139 -5.71 6.39 17.27
C THR A 139 -6.81 5.48 16.76
N ASN A 140 -7.04 5.45 15.44
CA ASN A 140 -8.17 4.78 14.78
C ASN A 140 -9.55 5.24 15.27
N ALA A 141 -9.65 6.29 16.09
CA ALA A 141 -10.89 6.74 16.72
C ALA A 141 -11.90 7.36 15.73
N ARG A 142 -11.43 7.76 14.54
CA ARG A 142 -12.23 8.41 13.49
C ARG A 142 -12.54 7.50 12.31
N LYS A 143 -12.11 6.23 12.34
CA LYS A 143 -12.48 5.26 11.30
C LYS A 143 -13.97 5.00 11.32
N THR A 144 -14.56 4.78 10.14
CA THR A 144 -15.98 4.40 10.03
C THR A 144 -16.17 2.93 10.35
N LEU A 145 -15.33 2.07 9.77
CA LEU A 145 -15.30 0.65 10.03
C LEU A 145 -14.19 0.33 11.02
N HIS A 146 -14.42 -0.63 11.92
CA HIS A 146 -13.42 -1.08 12.90
C HIS A 146 -12.77 0.09 13.70
N PRO A 147 -13.59 0.94 14.37
CA PRO A 147 -13.06 2.06 15.15
C PRO A 147 -12.15 1.56 16.27
N GLY A 148 -11.02 2.24 16.48
CA GLY A 148 -10.03 1.85 17.48
C GLY A 148 -9.11 0.70 17.05
N LYS A 149 -9.28 0.15 15.84
CA LYS A 149 -8.46 -0.96 15.32
C LYS A 149 -7.65 -0.56 14.10
N ILE A 150 -6.42 -1.04 14.02
CA ILE A 150 -5.62 -1.13 12.80
C ILE A 150 -6.10 -2.36 12.03
N THR A 151 -6.57 -2.15 10.81
CA THR A 151 -7.07 -3.24 9.95
C THR A 151 -6.08 -3.47 8.82
N ALA A 152 -5.60 -4.72 8.67
CA ALA A 152 -4.71 -5.09 7.58
C ALA A 152 -4.91 -6.53 7.07
N GLY A 153 -4.30 -6.87 5.93
CA GLY A 153 -4.23 -8.25 5.44
C GLY A 153 -3.00 -8.99 5.97
N PHE A 154 -1.86 -8.31 5.92
CA PHE A 154 -0.57 -8.86 6.36
C PHE A 154 0.40 -7.78 6.83
N MET A 155 1.56 -8.20 7.32
CA MET A 155 2.60 -7.34 7.85
C MET A 155 3.98 -7.79 7.37
N LEU A 156 4.87 -6.83 7.14
CA LEU A 156 6.27 -7.07 6.82
C LEU A 156 7.12 -6.11 7.64
N GLY A 157 8.09 -6.63 8.36
CA GLY A 157 8.92 -5.78 9.20
C GLY A 157 9.99 -6.54 9.94
N THR A 158 10.40 -5.98 11.06
CA THR A 158 11.38 -6.59 11.95
C THR A 158 10.72 -7.37 13.07
N ARG A 159 11.54 -8.05 13.88
CA ARG A 159 11.10 -8.68 15.12
C ARG A 159 10.34 -7.72 16.04
N ARG A 160 10.69 -6.43 16.05
CA ARG A 160 9.98 -5.38 16.82
C ARG A 160 8.49 -5.38 16.47
N LEU A 161 8.17 -5.39 15.18
CA LEU A 161 6.79 -5.43 14.71
C LEU A 161 6.09 -6.72 15.14
N TYR A 162 6.74 -7.86 14.94
CA TYR A 162 6.13 -9.16 15.25
C TYR A 162 5.84 -9.35 16.75
N GLU A 163 6.73 -8.86 17.62
CA GLU A 163 6.49 -8.84 19.07
C GLU A 163 5.38 -7.84 19.45
N TRP A 164 5.34 -6.67 18.82
CA TRP A 164 4.34 -5.64 19.12
C TRP A 164 2.90 -6.02 18.75
N VAL A 165 2.72 -6.83 17.70
CA VAL A 165 1.39 -7.27 17.24
C VAL A 165 0.89 -8.53 17.94
N HIS A 166 1.76 -9.23 18.66
CA HIS A 166 1.40 -10.45 19.38
C HIS A 166 0.33 -10.16 20.45
N ASP A 167 -0.84 -10.74 20.27
CA ASP A 167 -2.01 -10.63 21.16
C ASP A 167 -2.44 -9.19 21.47
N ASN A 168 -2.12 -8.25 20.56
CA ASN A 168 -2.38 -6.84 20.75
C ASN A 168 -3.80 -6.46 20.30
N PRO A 169 -4.69 -6.00 21.21
CA PRO A 169 -6.08 -5.69 20.89
C PRO A 169 -6.29 -4.58 19.86
N ILE A 170 -5.29 -3.75 19.57
CA ILE A 170 -5.42 -2.72 18.53
C ILE A 170 -5.37 -3.31 17.11
N ILE A 171 -4.88 -4.54 16.95
CA ILE A 171 -4.66 -5.17 15.65
C ILE A 171 -5.83 -6.05 15.27
N GLU A 172 -6.28 -5.95 14.02
CA GLU A 172 -7.13 -6.95 13.40
C GLU A 172 -6.65 -7.25 11.98
N LEU A 173 -6.29 -8.50 11.74
CA LEU A 173 -6.05 -9.00 10.41
C LEU A 173 -7.30 -9.63 9.82
N HIS A 174 -7.53 -9.37 8.55
CA HIS A 174 -8.69 -9.86 7.80
C HIS A 174 -8.24 -10.35 6.43
N ARG A 175 -9.07 -11.16 5.77
CA ARG A 175 -8.77 -11.68 4.44
C ARG A 175 -8.72 -10.55 3.41
N THR A 176 -7.98 -10.78 2.33
CA THR A 176 -7.81 -9.80 1.25
C THR A 176 -9.17 -9.42 0.63
N GLU A 177 -10.12 -10.35 0.52
CA GLU A 177 -11.45 -10.08 -0.03
C GLU A 177 -12.26 -9.08 0.82
N TYR A 178 -11.88 -8.83 2.07
CA TYR A 178 -12.46 -7.77 2.89
C TYR A 178 -11.59 -6.50 2.87
N VAL A 179 -10.29 -6.65 3.15
CA VAL A 179 -9.38 -5.52 3.29
C VAL A 179 -9.24 -4.74 1.99
N ASN A 180 -9.18 -5.46 0.87
CA ASN A 180 -8.97 -4.89 -0.46
C ASN A 180 -10.28 -4.74 -1.25
N ASP A 181 -11.46 -4.99 -0.68
CA ASP A 181 -12.70 -4.70 -1.41
C ASP A 181 -12.87 -3.18 -1.54
N PRO A 182 -12.88 -2.61 -2.77
CA PRO A 182 -13.05 -1.18 -2.98
C PRO A 182 -14.35 -0.63 -2.37
N PHE A 183 -15.39 -1.45 -2.25
CA PHE A 183 -16.66 -1.09 -1.63
C PHE A 183 -16.60 -1.10 -0.11
N VAL A 184 -15.72 -1.88 0.50
CA VAL A 184 -15.40 -1.80 1.94
C VAL A 184 -14.53 -0.57 2.20
N ILE A 185 -13.47 -0.40 1.42
CA ILE A 185 -12.55 0.75 1.52
C ILE A 185 -13.31 2.08 1.41
N ALA A 186 -14.26 2.18 0.47
CA ALA A 186 -15.06 3.40 0.25
C ALA A 186 -15.96 3.79 1.42
N GLN A 187 -16.25 2.87 2.35
CA GLN A 187 -17.08 3.18 3.53
C GLN A 187 -16.32 3.95 4.61
N ASN A 188 -14.99 3.85 4.65
CA ASN A 188 -14.17 4.68 5.52
C ASN A 188 -14.17 6.12 5.01
N GLU A 189 -14.53 7.10 5.85
CA GLU A 189 -14.41 8.51 5.49
C GLU A 189 -12.93 8.93 5.43
N ARG A 190 -12.61 9.88 4.54
CA ARG A 190 -11.25 10.42 4.35
C ARG A 190 -10.22 9.30 4.16
N GLN A 191 -10.57 8.28 3.38
CA GLN A 191 -9.63 7.22 3.04
C GLN A 191 -8.54 7.82 2.15
N VAL A 192 -7.29 7.76 2.62
CA VAL A 192 -6.10 8.15 1.88
C VAL A 192 -5.43 6.87 1.40
N ALA A 193 -5.13 6.79 0.11
CA ALA A 193 -4.40 5.67 -0.49
C ALA A 193 -3.14 6.19 -1.16
N ILE A 194 -1.97 5.77 -0.71
CA ILE A 194 -0.67 6.20 -1.27
C ILE A 194 0.02 5.00 -1.87
N ASN A 195 0.18 5.02 -3.19
CA ASN A 195 0.80 3.94 -3.96
C ASN A 195 1.87 4.48 -4.92
N SER A 196 2.76 3.62 -5.37
CA SER A 196 3.81 3.97 -6.34
C SER A 196 3.58 3.38 -7.72
N ALA A 197 4.23 3.96 -8.72
CA ALA A 197 4.14 3.53 -10.12
C ALA A 197 5.51 3.51 -10.78
N ILE A 198 5.73 2.61 -11.74
CA ILE A 198 6.95 2.52 -12.56
C ILE A 198 7.00 3.68 -13.55
N GLU A 199 5.92 3.91 -14.30
CA GLU A 199 5.82 5.01 -15.25
C GLU A 199 4.35 5.43 -15.45
N ILE A 200 4.14 6.68 -15.84
CA ILE A 200 2.82 7.27 -16.08
C ILE A 200 2.85 7.99 -17.44
N ASP A 201 1.88 7.69 -18.31
CA ASP A 201 1.78 8.38 -19.59
C ASP A 201 1.05 9.73 -19.50
N LEU A 202 1.18 10.56 -20.54
CA LEU A 202 0.57 11.89 -20.58
C LEU A 202 -0.98 11.89 -20.57
N THR A 203 -1.62 10.73 -20.75
CA THR A 203 -3.07 10.59 -20.59
C THR A 203 -3.49 10.25 -19.16
N GLY A 204 -2.52 9.87 -18.32
CA GLY A 204 -2.70 9.45 -16.94
C GLY A 204 -2.84 7.93 -16.75
N GLN A 205 -2.47 7.10 -17.74
CA GLN A 205 -2.38 5.66 -17.50
C GLN A 205 -1.15 5.37 -16.65
N VAL A 206 -1.31 4.49 -15.66
CA VAL A 206 -0.29 4.18 -14.66
C VAL A 206 0.15 2.74 -14.83
N CYS A 207 1.43 2.54 -15.07
CA CYS A 207 2.08 1.24 -15.05
C CYS A 207 2.82 1.06 -13.72
N ALA A 208 2.59 -0.03 -13.01
CA ALA A 208 3.18 -0.28 -11.69
C ALA A 208 3.77 -1.68 -11.50
N ASP A 209 3.47 -2.63 -12.40
CA ASP A 209 3.86 -4.04 -12.25
C ASP A 209 4.91 -4.52 -13.27
N SER A 210 5.17 -3.75 -14.34
CA SER A 210 6.06 -4.17 -15.41
C SER A 210 6.94 -3.04 -15.99
N ILE A 211 8.00 -3.43 -16.69
CA ILE A 211 8.84 -2.53 -17.50
C ILE A 211 8.75 -2.99 -18.95
N GLY A 212 7.82 -2.39 -19.71
CA GLY A 212 7.40 -2.98 -20.98
C GLY A 212 6.87 -4.41 -20.76
N PRO A 213 7.28 -5.41 -21.55
CA PRO A 213 6.77 -6.78 -21.39
C PRO A 213 7.40 -7.53 -20.20
N LYS A 214 8.42 -6.97 -19.54
CA LYS A 214 9.09 -7.64 -18.42
C LYS A 214 8.33 -7.39 -17.12
N LEU A 215 7.71 -8.43 -16.57
CA LEU A 215 7.11 -8.39 -15.24
C LEU A 215 8.16 -8.08 -14.18
N TYR A 216 7.84 -7.14 -13.30
CA TYR A 216 8.69 -6.68 -12.21
C TYR A 216 8.09 -7.05 -10.85
N SER A 217 6.77 -6.90 -10.71
CA SER A 217 6.00 -7.28 -9.52
C SER A 217 4.64 -7.85 -9.94
N GLY A 218 3.54 -7.31 -9.42
CA GLY A 218 2.17 -7.67 -9.76
C GLY A 218 1.22 -6.52 -9.45
N VAL A 219 -0.05 -6.69 -9.84
CA VAL A 219 -1.11 -5.68 -9.65
C VAL A 219 -1.32 -5.33 -8.17
N GLY A 220 -1.29 -6.34 -7.29
CA GLY A 220 -1.57 -6.19 -5.86
C GLY A 220 -2.94 -5.52 -5.61
N GLY A 221 -3.09 -4.85 -4.47
CA GLY A 221 -4.28 -4.05 -4.15
C GLY A 221 -4.23 -2.58 -4.59
N GLN A 222 -3.28 -2.18 -5.43
CA GLN A 222 -3.12 -0.76 -5.78
C GLN A 222 -4.41 -0.18 -6.36
N LEU A 223 -4.98 -0.85 -7.38
CA LEU A 223 -6.20 -0.38 -8.02
C LEU A 223 -7.35 -0.35 -7.01
N ASP A 224 -7.42 -1.34 -6.13
CA ASP A 224 -8.49 -1.46 -5.15
C ASP A 224 -8.54 -0.26 -4.21
N PHE A 225 -7.39 0.10 -3.65
CA PHE A 225 -7.26 1.24 -2.76
C PHE A 225 -7.42 2.58 -3.47
N ILE A 226 -6.90 2.71 -4.70
CA ILE A 226 -7.12 3.91 -5.51
C ILE A 226 -8.62 4.09 -5.81
N TYR A 227 -9.30 3.03 -6.20
CA TYR A 227 -10.71 3.09 -6.51
C TYR A 227 -11.57 3.31 -5.25
N GLY A 228 -11.32 2.57 -4.17
CA GLY A 228 -12.00 2.73 -2.89
C GLY A 228 -11.82 4.14 -2.31
N ALA A 229 -10.60 4.68 -2.28
CA ALA A 229 -10.33 6.04 -1.84
C ALA A 229 -10.97 7.10 -2.75
N SER A 230 -11.09 6.85 -4.06
CA SER A 230 -11.80 7.77 -4.97
C SER A 230 -13.30 7.88 -4.66
N ARG A 231 -13.89 6.83 -4.10
CA ARG A 231 -15.31 6.75 -3.72
C ARG A 231 -15.57 7.16 -2.27
N SER A 232 -14.54 7.13 -1.43
CA SER A 232 -14.60 7.58 -0.05
C SER A 232 -14.96 9.07 0.04
N LYS A 233 -15.86 9.42 0.96
CA LYS A 233 -16.20 10.81 1.25
C LYS A 233 -14.97 11.54 1.79
N GLY A 234 -14.46 12.50 1.01
CA GLY A 234 -13.23 13.22 1.32
C GLY A 234 -11.96 12.39 1.12
N GLY A 235 -12.03 11.29 0.36
CA GLY A 235 -10.88 10.43 0.11
C GLY A 235 -9.84 11.02 -0.85
N VAL A 236 -8.61 10.51 -0.73
CA VAL A 236 -7.39 11.04 -1.37
C VAL A 236 -6.57 9.88 -1.96
N PRO A 237 -6.88 9.43 -3.20
CA PRO A 237 -6.05 8.49 -3.93
C PRO A 237 -4.85 9.17 -4.59
N VAL A 238 -3.64 8.71 -4.24
CA VAL A 238 -2.35 9.26 -4.64
C VAL A 238 -1.50 8.19 -5.32
N ILE A 239 -0.99 8.52 -6.50
CA ILE A 239 0.12 7.81 -7.14
C ILE A 239 1.38 8.67 -7.04
N ALA A 240 2.40 8.17 -6.35
CA ALA A 240 3.64 8.90 -6.08
C ALA A 240 4.84 8.18 -6.70
N LEU A 241 5.68 8.93 -7.40
CA LEU A 241 6.90 8.40 -8.02
C LEU A 241 7.96 9.50 -8.16
N PRO A 242 9.25 9.18 -8.04
CA PRO A 242 10.31 10.02 -8.57
C PRO A 242 10.03 10.34 -10.04
N SER A 243 10.30 11.56 -10.50
CA SER A 243 10.04 11.93 -11.89
C SER A 243 11.02 11.27 -12.87
N THR A 244 12.13 10.72 -12.39
CA THR A 244 13.17 10.04 -13.19
C THR A 244 13.60 8.68 -12.63
N ALA A 245 14.41 7.95 -13.40
CA ALA A 245 15.10 6.73 -13.00
C ALA A 245 16.54 6.67 -13.54
N LYS A 246 17.38 5.87 -12.87
CA LYS A 246 18.80 5.61 -13.22
C LYS A 246 19.63 6.90 -13.39
N GLY A 247 19.57 7.79 -12.40
CA GLY A 247 20.33 9.05 -12.38
C GLY A 247 19.92 10.00 -13.50
N ASP A 248 18.63 10.36 -13.56
CA ASP A 248 18.04 11.25 -14.57
C ASP A 248 18.27 10.83 -16.02
N LYS A 249 18.55 9.55 -16.25
CA LYS A 249 18.71 8.98 -17.59
C LYS A 249 17.37 8.73 -18.27
N PHE A 250 16.35 8.38 -17.50
CA PHE A 250 15.00 8.10 -18.01
C PHE A 250 13.96 8.91 -17.25
N SER A 251 13.01 9.52 -17.97
CA SER A 251 11.79 10.06 -17.35
C SER A 251 10.84 8.93 -16.98
N ARG A 252 10.13 9.08 -15.85
CA ARG A 252 9.02 8.20 -15.45
C ARG A 252 7.65 8.79 -15.80
N ILE A 253 7.60 10.06 -16.18
CA ILE A 253 6.48 10.64 -16.94
C ILE A 253 6.83 10.52 -18.41
N VAL A 254 6.03 9.78 -19.17
CA VAL A 254 6.35 9.39 -20.56
C VAL A 254 5.24 9.82 -21.52
N PRO A 255 5.53 10.04 -22.83
CA PRO A 255 4.48 10.36 -23.79
C PRO A 255 3.44 9.25 -23.91
N MET A 256 3.92 8.01 -23.98
CA MET A 256 3.16 6.77 -24.03
C MET A 256 3.89 5.72 -23.17
N LEU A 257 3.15 4.82 -22.55
CA LEU A 257 3.74 3.69 -21.85
C LEU A 257 4.57 2.82 -22.80
N LYS A 258 5.58 2.14 -22.27
CA LYS A 258 6.41 1.22 -23.07
C LYS A 258 5.54 0.15 -23.73
N PRO A 259 5.85 -0.27 -24.97
CA PRO A 259 5.15 -1.39 -25.59
C PRO A 259 5.14 -2.62 -24.68
N GLY A 260 3.95 -3.16 -24.42
CA GLY A 260 3.73 -4.30 -23.53
C GLY A 260 3.67 -3.98 -22.03
N ALA A 261 3.76 -2.71 -21.62
CA ALA A 261 3.60 -2.32 -20.23
C ALA A 261 2.17 -2.60 -19.71
N GLY A 262 2.07 -3.14 -18.50
CA GLY A 262 0.80 -3.43 -17.83
C GLY A 262 0.18 -2.16 -17.27
N VAL A 263 -1.03 -1.80 -17.72
CA VAL A 263 -1.79 -0.71 -17.10
C VAL A 263 -2.45 -1.25 -15.83
N VAL A 264 -1.91 -0.86 -14.67
CA VAL A 264 -2.44 -1.26 -13.36
C VAL A 264 -3.56 -0.31 -12.93
N THR A 265 -3.30 1.00 -12.96
CA THR A 265 -4.31 2.02 -12.70
C THR A 265 -4.64 2.73 -14.01
N THR A 266 -5.88 2.56 -14.47
CA THR A 266 -6.33 3.19 -15.71
C THR A 266 -6.43 4.71 -15.56
N ARG A 267 -6.39 5.43 -16.69
CA ARG A 267 -6.63 6.88 -16.74
C ARG A 267 -7.97 7.33 -16.12
N ASN A 268 -8.97 6.46 -15.99
CA ASN A 268 -10.25 6.82 -15.37
C ASN A 268 -10.21 6.77 -13.84
N HIS A 269 -9.24 6.07 -13.26
CA HIS A 269 -9.11 5.87 -11.81
C HIS A 269 -8.06 6.78 -11.18
N VAL A 270 -7.07 7.25 -11.95
CA VAL A 270 -6.04 8.17 -11.43
C VAL A 270 -6.66 9.51 -11.01
N ARG A 271 -6.15 10.06 -9.90
CA ARG A 271 -6.50 11.40 -9.41
C ARG A 271 -5.26 12.24 -9.17
N TYR A 272 -4.58 12.06 -8.04
CA TYR A 272 -3.36 12.79 -7.73
C TYR A 272 -2.15 12.00 -8.19
N VAL A 273 -1.30 12.65 -8.99
CA VAL A 273 0.04 12.18 -9.30
C VAL A 273 1.04 13.12 -8.64
N VAL A 274 1.99 12.57 -7.88
CA VAL A 274 2.98 13.36 -7.14
C VAL A 274 4.39 12.95 -7.51
N THR A 275 5.21 13.95 -7.82
CA THR A 275 6.66 13.83 -7.96
C THR A 275 7.33 14.85 -7.04
N GLU A 276 8.66 14.84 -7.01
CA GLU A 276 9.47 15.84 -6.32
C GLU A 276 9.28 17.27 -6.87
N TYR A 277 8.60 17.44 -8.00
CA TYR A 277 8.30 18.73 -8.62
C TYR A 277 6.88 19.25 -8.37
N GLY A 278 6.02 18.47 -7.71
CA GLY A 278 4.68 18.91 -7.30
C GLY A 278 3.58 17.89 -7.50
N VAL A 279 2.34 18.38 -7.44
CA VAL A 279 1.11 17.59 -7.53
C VAL A 279 0.36 17.91 -8.82
N ALA A 280 -0.03 16.88 -9.56
CA ALA A 280 -0.97 16.98 -10.68
C ALA A 280 -2.30 16.32 -10.29
N ASP A 281 -3.39 17.10 -10.28
CA ASP A 281 -4.76 16.59 -10.15
C ASP A 281 -5.38 16.35 -11.53
N LEU A 282 -5.63 15.08 -11.84
CA LEU A 282 -6.11 14.60 -13.13
C LEU A 282 -7.61 14.29 -13.15
N TYR A 283 -8.29 14.36 -12.01
CA TYR A 283 -9.71 14.03 -11.92
C TYR A 283 -10.56 15.08 -12.64
N GLY A 284 -11.49 14.62 -13.48
CA GLY A 284 -12.34 15.50 -14.31
C GLY A 284 -11.61 16.29 -15.41
N ARG A 285 -10.30 16.08 -15.59
CA ARG A 285 -9.48 16.79 -16.58
C ARG A 285 -9.53 16.15 -17.96
N THR A 286 -9.53 16.99 -18.99
CA THR A 286 -9.33 16.59 -20.39
C THR A 286 -7.91 16.06 -20.63
N ILE A 287 -7.69 15.32 -21.73
CA ILE A 287 -6.34 14.81 -22.09
C ILE A 287 -5.33 15.96 -22.21
N ARG A 288 -5.73 17.11 -22.78
CA ARG A 288 -4.90 18.31 -22.87
C ARG A 288 -4.46 18.80 -21.49
N GLU A 289 -5.40 18.98 -20.57
CA GLU A 289 -5.11 19.45 -19.22
C GLU A 289 -4.24 18.45 -18.44
N ARG A 290 -4.48 17.15 -18.61
CA ARG A 290 -3.67 16.08 -17.99
C ARG A 290 -2.24 16.10 -18.49
N ALA A 291 -2.05 16.15 -19.81
CA ALA A 291 -0.72 16.22 -20.41
C ALA A 291 0.04 17.45 -19.89
N GLN A 292 -0.60 18.62 -19.87
CA GLN A 292 -0.01 19.83 -19.32
C GLN A 292 0.33 19.71 -17.82
N ALA A 293 -0.55 19.10 -17.02
CA ALA A 293 -0.33 18.92 -15.59
C ALA A 293 0.83 17.96 -15.29
N LEU A 294 0.89 16.83 -16.01
CA LEU A 294 1.96 15.84 -15.86
C LEU A 294 3.31 16.40 -16.31
N ILE A 295 3.35 17.16 -17.42
CA ILE A 295 4.59 17.82 -17.88
C ILE A 295 5.11 18.82 -16.82
N ARG A 296 4.22 19.56 -16.14
CA ARG A 296 4.63 20.51 -15.09
C ARG A 296 5.31 19.83 -13.91
N ILE A 297 4.95 18.59 -13.58
CA ILE A 297 5.56 17.81 -12.50
C ILE A 297 6.62 16.83 -13.00
N ALA A 298 6.97 16.84 -14.29
CA ALA A 298 8.10 16.08 -14.81
C ALA A 298 9.42 16.80 -14.48
N HIS A 299 10.52 16.04 -14.50
CA HIS A 299 11.86 16.61 -14.36
C HIS A 299 12.11 17.66 -15.46
N PRO A 300 12.66 18.86 -15.13
CA PRO A 300 12.87 19.94 -16.09
C PRO A 300 13.56 19.52 -17.38
N LYS A 301 14.58 18.64 -17.27
CA LYS A 301 15.32 18.03 -18.40
C LYS A 301 14.44 17.42 -19.49
N PHE A 302 13.27 16.88 -19.16
CA PHE A 302 12.41 16.15 -20.10
C PHE A 302 11.17 16.94 -20.54
N ARG A 303 10.91 18.13 -19.99
CA ARG A 303 9.65 18.87 -20.24
C ARG A 303 9.48 19.28 -21.70
N ASP A 304 10.55 19.73 -22.35
CA ASP A 304 10.51 20.14 -23.76
C ASP A 304 10.26 18.95 -24.68
N GLU A 305 10.91 17.81 -24.41
CA GLU A 305 10.70 16.57 -25.14
C GLU A 305 9.26 16.06 -24.99
N LEU A 306 8.74 16.03 -23.75
CA LEU A 306 7.36 15.64 -23.47
C LEU A 306 6.35 16.57 -24.13
N THR A 307 6.62 17.88 -24.14
CA THR A 307 5.76 18.88 -24.79
C THR A 307 5.72 18.68 -26.30
N ARG A 308 6.87 18.41 -26.93
CA ARG A 308 6.93 18.10 -28.36
C ARG A 308 6.17 16.82 -28.68
N ALA A 309 6.41 15.74 -27.93
CA ALA A 309 5.70 14.48 -28.12
C ALA A 309 4.18 14.63 -27.91
N ALA A 310 3.75 15.45 -26.95
CA ALA A 310 2.33 15.73 -26.73
C ALA A 310 1.67 16.43 -27.94
N LYS A 311 2.39 17.32 -28.64
CA LYS A 311 1.90 17.96 -29.88
C LYS A 311 1.82 16.95 -31.03
N GLU A 312 2.83 16.10 -31.18
CA GLU A 312 2.87 15.05 -32.20
C GLU A 312 1.76 14.02 -32.02
N LEU A 313 1.40 13.72 -30.77
CA LEU A 313 0.27 12.84 -30.41
C LEU A 313 -1.09 13.55 -30.40
N HIS A 314 -1.14 14.85 -30.74
CA HIS A 314 -2.35 15.68 -30.70
C HIS A 314 -3.05 15.74 -29.33
N TYR A 315 -2.28 15.67 -28.24
CA TYR A 315 -2.81 15.85 -26.88
C TYR A 315 -2.92 17.32 -26.50
N ILE A 316 -2.02 18.18 -26.98
CA ILE A 316 -2.03 19.63 -26.73
C ILE A 316 -2.14 20.43 -28.01
#